data_AF-A0A284QPM8-F1
#
_entry.id   AF-A0A284QPM8-F1
#
_cell.length_a   1.000
_cell.length_b   1.000
_cell.length_c   1.000
_cell.angle_alpha   90.00
_cell.angle_beta   90.00
_cell.angle_gamma   90.00
#
_symmetry.space_group_name_H-M   'P 1'
#
loop_
_entity.id
_entity.type
_entity.pdbx_description
1 polymer ?
#
loop_
_entity_poly.entity_id
_entity_poly.type
_entity_poly.pdbx_seq_one_letter_code
_entity_poly.pdbx_strand_id
1 'polypeptide(L)'
;MLVRPVYKVEDKLPGNYWSVAIYTDDPVQDAEDLKCEIGSTMCIKNSRLHRFFDGQVGYRIEDLSTVTVLPCTIAQLRMLNSWLRQRSDAGQFMSCIVCNEPAQHRCTRCKSRYCSQRSSADDIDTLLWRLSKLSSTSSSNGPLNQ
;
A
#
# COMPACT_ATOMS: atom_id res chain seq x y z
N MET A 1 -5.31 -20.79 25.47
CA MET A 1 -6.00 -20.93 24.18
C MET A 1 -5.40 -19.87 23.26
N LEU A 2 -4.50 -20.24 22.36
CA LEU A 2 -3.85 -19.28 21.46
C LEU A 2 -4.86 -18.91 20.37
N VAL A 3 -5.49 -17.75 20.50
CA VAL A 3 -6.38 -17.21 19.47
C VAL A 3 -5.50 -16.71 18.32
N ARG A 4 -5.67 -17.28 17.13
CA ARG A 4 -4.95 -16.82 15.95
C ARG A 4 -5.53 -15.48 15.49
N PRO A 5 -4.71 -14.46 15.20
CA PRO A 5 -5.21 -13.20 14.66
C PRO A 5 -5.93 -13.40 13.33
N VAL A 6 -7.10 -12.76 13.22
CA VAL A 6 -7.94 -12.76 12.02
C VAL A 6 -8.34 -11.34 11.70
N TYR A 7 -8.07 -10.90 10.48
CA TYR A 7 -8.49 -9.62 9.95
C TYR A 7 -9.74 -9.81 9.11
N LYS A 8 -10.74 -8.96 9.33
CA LYS A 8 -11.87 -8.80 8.42
C LYS A 8 -11.51 -7.70 7.43
N VAL A 9 -11.24 -8.06 6.18
CA VAL A 9 -10.82 -7.12 5.14
C VAL A 9 -11.93 -6.94 4.12
N GLU A 10 -12.14 -5.71 3.67
CA GLU A 10 -13.06 -5.40 2.57
C GLU A 10 -12.28 -5.46 1.24
N ASP A 11 -12.81 -6.17 0.25
CA ASP A 11 -12.25 -6.17 -1.11
C ASP A 11 -12.62 -4.86 -1.84
N LYS A 12 -12.17 -4.73 -3.09
CA LYS A 12 -12.46 -3.62 -4.01
C LYS A 12 -13.95 -3.30 -4.19
N LEU A 13 -14.86 -4.25 -3.90
CA LEU A 13 -16.30 -4.08 -3.98
C LEU A 13 -16.86 -3.80 -2.59
N PRO A 14 -17.55 -2.66 -2.38
CA PRO A 14 -18.13 -2.31 -1.09
C PRO A 14 -19.05 -3.41 -0.56
N GLY A 15 -18.92 -3.72 0.73
CA GLY A 15 -19.70 -4.75 1.40
C GLY A 15 -19.22 -6.18 1.15
N ASN A 16 -18.20 -6.40 0.31
CA ASN A 16 -17.60 -7.72 0.11
C ASN A 16 -16.43 -7.92 1.08
N TYR A 17 -16.65 -8.74 2.11
CA TYR A 17 -15.67 -8.97 3.17
C TYR A 17 -15.04 -10.36 3.08
N TRP A 18 -13.75 -10.44 3.39
CA TRP A 18 -12.99 -11.67 3.48
C TRP A 18 -12.32 -11.78 4.85
N SER A 19 -12.23 -13.01 5.36
CA SER A 19 -11.44 -13.32 6.54
C SER A 19 -9.99 -13.59 6.12
N VAL A 20 -9.02 -12.94 6.76
CA VAL A 20 -7.59 -13.21 6.55
C VAL A 20 -7.01 -13.65 7.89
N ALA A 21 -6.59 -14.91 7.98
CA ALA A 21 -6.10 -15.50 9.22
C ALA A 21 -4.60 -15.81 9.15
N ILE A 22 -3.87 -15.51 10.22
CA ILE A 22 -2.41 -15.74 10.30
C ILE A 22 -2.13 -17.13 10.90
N TYR A 23 -1.42 -17.95 10.12
CA TYR A 23 -1.10 -19.35 10.36
C TYR A 23 0.41 -19.63 10.34
N THR A 24 1.22 -18.58 10.52
CA THR A 24 2.67 -18.69 10.72
C THR A 24 3.00 -19.36 12.06
N ASP A 25 4.31 -19.58 12.28
CA ASP A 25 4.84 -20.20 13.50
C ASP A 25 4.64 -19.31 14.74
N ASP A 26 4.75 -17.98 14.60
CA ASP A 26 4.45 -17.00 15.65
C ASP A 26 3.36 -16.00 15.20
N PRO A 27 2.09 -16.43 15.19
CA PRO A 27 1.02 -15.67 14.56
C PRO A 27 0.67 -14.39 15.32
N VAL A 28 0.98 -14.28 16.62
CA VAL A 28 0.69 -13.10 17.43
C VAL A 28 1.75 -12.03 17.18
N GLN A 29 3.03 -12.39 17.24
CA GLN A 29 4.11 -11.45 16.92
C GLN A 29 4.02 -10.95 15.48
N ASP A 30 3.73 -11.85 14.53
CA ASP A 30 3.60 -11.47 13.12
C ASP A 30 2.45 -10.49 12.87
N ALA A 31 1.35 -10.61 13.64
CA ALA A 31 0.23 -9.66 13.57
C ALA A 31 0.61 -8.27 14.09
N GLU A 32 1.43 -8.20 15.14
CA GLU A 32 1.97 -6.96 15.68
C GLU A 32 2.96 -6.31 14.69
N ASP A 33 3.83 -7.12 14.08
CA ASP A 33 4.85 -6.67 13.13
C ASP A 33 4.24 -6.16 11.81
N LEU A 34 3.10 -6.71 11.38
CA LEU A 34 2.34 -6.22 10.22
C LEU A 34 1.84 -4.79 10.40
N LYS A 35 1.66 -4.32 11.65
CA LYS A 35 1.12 -2.99 11.98
C LYS A 35 -0.15 -2.66 11.17
N CYS A 36 -1.01 -3.64 10.99
CA CYS A 36 -2.22 -3.52 10.17
C CYS A 36 -3.35 -2.86 10.97
N GLU A 37 -3.56 -1.57 10.74
CA GLU A 37 -4.61 -0.78 11.38
C GLU A 37 -5.85 -0.63 10.49
N ILE A 38 -6.99 -0.31 11.11
CA ILE A 38 -8.24 0.01 10.38
C ILE A 38 -7.98 1.17 9.40
N GLY A 39 -8.37 0.98 8.13
CA GLY A 39 -8.12 1.93 7.06
C GLY A 39 -6.82 1.68 6.28
N SER A 40 -5.99 0.73 6.73
CA SER A 40 -4.85 0.24 5.94
C SER A 40 -5.31 -0.66 4.81
N THR A 41 -4.49 -0.76 3.76
CA THR A 41 -4.71 -1.69 2.65
C THR A 41 -3.76 -2.87 2.78
N MET A 42 -4.30 -4.08 2.89
CA MET A 42 -3.52 -5.32 2.88
C MET A 42 -3.37 -5.84 1.46
N CYS A 43 -2.13 -6.04 1.01
CA CYS A 43 -1.78 -6.66 -0.26
C CYS A 43 -1.27 -8.07 -0.01
N ILE A 44 -1.95 -9.06 -0.56
CA ILE A 44 -1.60 -10.48 -0.38
C ILE A 44 -1.15 -11.05 -1.73
N LYS A 45 0.08 -11.57 -1.79
CA LYS A 45 0.67 -12.15 -3.00
C LYS A 45 0.51 -13.67 -2.99
N ASN A 46 0.20 -14.25 -4.15
CA ASN A 46 0.18 -15.71 -4.37
C ASN A 46 -0.70 -16.52 -3.38
N SER A 47 -1.66 -15.89 -2.71
CA SER A 47 -2.54 -16.58 -1.76
C SER A 47 -3.63 -17.37 -2.46
N ARG A 48 -4.00 -18.50 -1.86
CA ARG A 48 -5.16 -19.31 -2.27
C ARG A 48 -6.31 -19.11 -1.29
N LEU A 49 -7.53 -19.17 -1.81
CA LEU A 49 -8.72 -19.23 -0.96
C LEU A 49 -8.68 -20.50 -0.11
N HIS A 50 -9.00 -20.33 1.16
CA HIS A 50 -9.06 -21.38 2.16
C HIS A 50 -10.47 -21.45 2.73
N ARG A 51 -11.00 -22.67 2.84
CA ARG A 51 -12.25 -22.93 3.56
C ARG A 51 -11.88 -23.37 4.97
N PHE A 52 -12.23 -22.53 5.95
CA PHE A 52 -12.01 -22.79 7.36
C PHE A 52 -13.01 -23.83 7.89
N PHE A 53 -12.68 -24.43 9.03
CA PHE A 53 -13.49 -25.51 9.61
C PHE A 53 -14.89 -25.05 10.06
N ASP A 54 -15.05 -23.77 10.38
CA ASP A 54 -16.31 -23.13 10.70
C ASP A 54 -17.18 -22.81 9.45
N GLY A 55 -16.71 -23.21 8.26
CA GLY A 55 -17.39 -22.98 7.00
C GLY A 55 -17.10 -21.61 6.38
N GLN A 56 -16.36 -20.73 7.06
CA GLN A 56 -15.95 -19.45 6.48
C GLN A 56 -14.97 -19.67 5.32
N VAL A 57 -14.99 -18.75 4.36
CA VAL A 57 -14.04 -18.73 3.24
C VAL A 57 -13.21 -17.46 3.32
N GLY A 58 -11.90 -17.60 3.17
CA GLY A 58 -10.99 -16.46 3.27
C GLY A 58 -9.57 -16.83 2.84
N TYR A 59 -8.60 -16.08 3.34
CA TYR A 59 -7.18 -16.29 3.07
C TYR A 59 -6.48 -16.78 4.32
N ARG A 60 -5.67 -17.82 4.16
CA ARG A 60 -4.80 -18.36 5.20
C ARG A 60 -3.36 -17.98 4.88
N ILE A 61 -2.76 -17.17 5.74
CA ILE A 61 -1.40 -16.67 5.57
C ILE A 61 -0.44 -17.57 6.31
N GLU A 62 0.39 -18.31 5.58
CA GLU A 62 1.41 -19.21 6.15
C GLU A 62 2.82 -18.60 6.08
N ASP A 63 3.00 -17.58 5.25
CA ASP A 63 4.27 -16.86 5.07
C ASP A 63 3.99 -15.35 5.01
N LEU A 64 4.49 -14.62 6.01
CA LEU A 64 4.27 -13.18 6.14
C LEU A 64 4.94 -12.38 5.03
N SER A 65 5.99 -12.90 4.39
CA SER A 65 6.68 -12.23 3.27
C SER A 65 5.78 -12.02 2.05
N THR A 66 4.67 -12.78 1.98
CA THR A 66 3.65 -12.66 0.94
C THR A 66 2.65 -11.53 1.21
N VAL A 67 2.66 -10.96 2.41
CA VAL A 67 1.75 -9.89 2.84
C VAL A 67 2.50 -8.57 2.91
N THR A 68 1.87 -7.50 2.43
CA THR A 68 2.37 -6.14 2.57
C THR A 68 1.22 -5.23 2.98
N VAL A 69 1.42 -4.46 4.05
CA VAL A 69 0.43 -3.50 4.53
C VAL A 69 0.83 -2.10 4.08
N LEU A 70 -0.09 -1.42 3.41
CA LEU A 70 0.05 -0.03 3.02
C LEU A 70 -0.77 0.85 3.98
N PRO A 71 -0.20 1.90 4.59
CA PRO A 71 -0.88 2.79 5.52
C PRO A 71 -1.76 3.81 4.78
N CYS A 72 -2.63 3.31 3.91
CA CYS A 72 -3.57 4.11 3.14
C CYS A 72 -4.82 3.30 2.81
N THR A 73 -5.93 3.98 2.58
CA THR A 73 -7.17 3.33 2.15
C THR A 73 -7.09 2.92 0.68
N ILE A 74 -7.93 1.96 0.27
CA ILE A 74 -8.04 1.57 -1.14
C ILE A 74 -8.46 2.76 -2.04
N ALA A 75 -9.24 3.71 -1.51
CA ALA A 75 -9.63 4.92 -2.21
C ALA A 75 -8.42 5.83 -2.49
N GLN A 76 -7.55 6.04 -1.50
CA GLN A 76 -6.31 6.80 -1.66
C GLN A 76 -5.36 6.12 -2.67
N LEU A 77 -5.25 4.79 -2.61
CA LEU A 77 -4.43 4.04 -3.56
C LEU A 77 -4.95 4.16 -5.01
N ARG A 78 -6.28 4.13 -5.21
CA ARG A 78 -6.90 4.38 -6.52
C ARG A 78 -6.64 5.79 -7.01
N MET A 79 -6.79 6.79 -6.15
CA MET A 79 -6.51 8.19 -6.47
C MET A 79 -5.05 8.37 -6.91
N LEU A 80 -4.11 7.77 -6.17
CA LEU A 80 -2.69 7.79 -6.51
C LEU A 80 -2.42 7.17 -7.88
N ASN A 81 -3.00 6.00 -8.15
CA ASN A 81 -2.85 5.33 -9.44
C ASN A 81 -3.39 6.18 -10.60
N SER A 82 -4.58 6.77 -10.44
CA SER A 82 -5.18 7.66 -11.44
C SER A 82 -4.28 8.86 -11.74
N TRP A 83 -3.72 9.49 -10.70
CA TRP A 83 -2.83 10.63 -10.86
C TRP A 83 -1.50 10.26 -11.53
N LEU A 84 -0.90 9.13 -11.15
CA LEU A 84 0.32 8.62 -11.78
C LEU A 84 0.09 8.28 -13.26
N ARG A 85 -1.07 7.72 -13.61
CA ARG A 85 -1.47 7.47 -15.00
C ARG A 85 -1.59 8.77 -15.79
N GLN A 86 -2.30 9.76 -15.28
CA GLN A 86 -2.42 11.07 -15.94
C GLN A 86 -1.06 11.71 -16.22
N ARG A 87 -0.14 11.65 -15.25
CA ARG A 87 1.24 12.14 -15.46
C ARG A 87 2.00 11.34 -16.52
N SER A 88 1.84 10.02 -16.52
CA SER A 88 2.44 9.15 -17.54
C SER A 88 1.92 9.51 -18.93
N ASP A 89 0.60 9.65 -19.08
CA ASP A 89 -0.06 9.99 -20.33
C ASP A 89 0.34 11.39 -20.83
N ALA A 90 0.62 12.32 -19.91
CA ALA A 90 1.15 13.64 -20.20
C ALA A 90 2.67 13.68 -20.49
N GLY A 91 3.36 12.53 -20.52
CA GLY A 91 4.81 12.45 -20.74
C GLY A 91 5.67 12.96 -19.59
N GLN A 92 5.09 13.15 -18.39
CA GLN A 92 5.73 13.71 -17.21
C GLN A 92 6.36 12.66 -16.28
N PHE A 93 6.62 11.45 -16.80
CA PHE A 93 7.21 10.37 -16.00
C PHE A 93 8.70 10.61 -15.71
N MET A 94 9.37 11.40 -16.57
CA MET A 94 10.77 11.80 -16.42
C MET A 94 10.95 13.11 -15.64
N SER A 95 9.90 13.58 -14.95
CA SER A 95 9.95 14.78 -14.14
C SER A 95 9.64 14.50 -12.68
N CYS A 96 10.19 15.33 -11.81
CA CYS A 96 10.06 15.18 -10.39
C CYS A 96 8.60 15.34 -9.96
N ILE A 97 8.12 14.35 -9.22
CA ILE A 97 6.79 14.32 -8.61
C ILE A 97 6.48 15.50 -7.67
N VAL A 98 7.51 16.18 -7.15
CA VAL A 98 7.39 17.30 -6.21
C VAL A 98 7.58 18.64 -6.90
N CYS A 99 8.65 18.81 -7.70
CA CYS A 99 8.99 20.11 -8.30
C CYS A 99 8.83 20.18 -9.82
N ASN A 100 8.38 19.11 -10.48
CA ASN A 100 8.21 18.99 -11.94
C ASN A 100 9.47 19.24 -12.80
N GLU A 101 10.64 19.38 -12.18
CA GLU A 101 11.92 19.45 -12.89
C GLU A 101 12.32 18.09 -13.47
N PRO A 102 13.06 18.03 -14.58
CA PRO A 102 13.56 16.78 -15.14
C PRO A 102 14.31 15.96 -14.08
N ALA A 103 13.89 14.71 -13.87
CA ALA A 103 14.48 13.78 -12.92
C ALA A 103 14.45 12.37 -13.53
N GLN A 104 15.63 11.79 -13.77
CA GLN A 104 15.73 10.41 -14.28
C GLN A 104 15.46 9.39 -13.17
N HIS A 105 16.40 9.25 -12.23
CA HIS A 105 16.33 8.25 -11.15
C HIS A 105 16.19 8.88 -9.75
N ARG A 106 16.61 10.14 -9.62
CA ARG A 106 16.55 10.90 -8.38
C ARG A 106 16.45 12.39 -8.70
N CYS A 107 15.60 13.11 -7.96
CA CYS A 107 15.62 14.57 -7.97
C CYS A 107 16.66 15.07 -6.96
N THR A 108 17.64 15.86 -7.39
CA THR A 108 18.67 16.45 -6.51
C THR A 108 18.08 17.42 -5.50
N ARG A 109 17.08 18.21 -5.92
CA ARG A 109 16.40 19.23 -5.09
C ARG A 109 15.49 18.60 -4.05
N CYS A 110 14.55 17.76 -4.47
CA CYS A 110 13.54 17.18 -3.59
C CYS A 110 13.98 15.88 -2.92
N LYS A 111 15.14 15.34 -3.32
CA LYS A 111 15.70 14.04 -2.87
C LYS A 111 14.81 12.82 -3.19
N SER A 112 13.71 13.00 -3.92
CA SER A 112 12.79 11.97 -4.39
C SER A 112 13.51 10.93 -5.24
N ARG A 113 13.25 9.64 -5.00
CA ARG A 113 13.77 8.51 -5.79
C ARG A 113 12.69 7.93 -6.69
N TYR A 114 13.09 7.49 -7.87
CA TYR A 114 12.22 6.88 -8.86
C TYR A 114 12.71 5.48 -9.19
N CYS A 115 11.79 4.51 -9.13
CA CYS A 115 12.05 3.16 -9.60
C CYS A 115 12.54 3.24 -11.05
N SER A 116 13.70 2.65 -11.30
CA SER A 116 14.19 2.42 -12.65
C SER A 116 14.16 0.92 -12.89
N GLN A 117 14.26 0.49 -14.13
CA GLN A 117 14.16 -0.92 -14.55
C GLN A 117 15.16 -1.89 -13.86
N ARG A 118 16.01 -1.38 -12.94
CA ARG A 118 17.00 -2.12 -12.15
C ARG A 118 16.63 -2.35 -10.67
N SER A 119 15.48 -1.92 -10.14
CA SER A 119 15.18 -2.20 -8.72
C SER A 119 14.58 -3.59 -8.50
N SER A 120 15.34 -4.43 -7.82
CA SER A 120 14.87 -5.64 -7.13
C SER A 120 13.84 -5.28 -6.05
N ALA A 121 13.08 -6.28 -5.61
CA ALA A 121 11.80 -6.24 -4.89
C ALA A 121 11.70 -5.46 -3.55
N ASP A 122 12.69 -4.64 -3.18
CA ASP A 122 12.76 -3.89 -1.91
C ASP A 122 12.08 -2.50 -1.95
N ASP A 123 11.33 -2.19 -3.02
CA ASP A 123 10.81 -0.84 -3.30
C ASP A 123 9.52 -0.46 -2.52
N ILE A 124 9.22 -1.15 -1.41
CA ILE A 124 8.10 -0.79 -0.53
C ILE A 124 8.37 0.55 0.15
N ASP A 125 9.59 0.81 0.60
CA ASP A 125 9.98 2.10 1.19
C ASP A 125 9.78 3.26 0.22
N THR A 126 9.99 3.04 -1.07
CA THR A 126 9.75 4.05 -2.11
C THR A 126 8.25 4.36 -2.26
N LEU A 127 7.38 3.35 -2.17
CA LEU A 127 5.93 3.55 -2.20
C LEU A 127 5.41 4.21 -0.92
N LEU A 128 5.88 3.77 0.25
CA LEU A 128 5.55 4.37 1.55
C LEU A 128 6.01 5.83 1.63
N TRP A 129 7.22 6.13 1.16
CA TRP A 129 7.73 7.50 1.07
C TRP A 129 6.86 8.35 0.15
N ARG A 130 6.44 7.84 -1.03
CA ARG A 130 5.53 8.55 -1.94
C ARG A 130 4.19 8.85 -1.28
N LEU A 131 3.60 7.88 -0.58
CA LEU A 131 2.35 8.06 0.15
C LEU A 131 2.48 9.13 1.26
N SER A 132 3.58 9.10 2.02
CA SER A 132 3.84 10.07 3.10
C SER A 132 4.01 11.52 2.60
N LYS A 133 4.56 11.71 1.40
CA LYS A 133 4.74 13.04 0.81
C LYS A 133 3.46 13.59 0.21
N LEU A 134 2.59 12.73 -0.30
CA LEU A 134 1.31 13.15 -0.85
C LEU A 134 0.30 13.53 0.22
N SER A 135 0.31 12.86 1.38
CA SER A 135 -0.50 13.27 2.54
C SER A 135 -0.03 14.60 3.14
N SER A 136 1.25 14.95 2.98
CA SER A 136 1.82 16.22 3.45
C SER A 136 1.48 17.40 2.54
N THR A 137 1.19 17.17 1.26
CA THR A 137 0.84 18.23 0.29
C THR A 137 -0.63 18.66 0.32
N SER A 138 -1.50 17.95 1.06
CA SER A 138 -2.91 18.33 1.26
C SER A 138 -3.15 19.38 2.34
N SER A 139 -2.11 19.90 3.01
CA SER A 139 -2.25 20.86 4.13
C SER A 139 -1.68 22.27 3.87
N SER A 140 -1.33 22.62 2.63
CA SER A 140 -0.98 24.01 2.32
C SER A 140 -1.43 24.40 0.92
N ASN A 141 -2.65 24.92 0.81
CA ASN A 141 -2.97 26.15 0.09
C ASN A 141 -4.46 26.49 0.20
N GLY A 142 -4.85 27.03 1.35
CA GLY A 142 -5.65 28.25 1.40
C GLY A 142 -4.89 29.25 2.27
N PRO A 143 -5.02 30.58 2.10
CA PRO A 143 -6.25 31.24 1.61
C PRO A 143 -6.09 32.51 0.72
N LEU A 144 -7.26 33.01 0.30
CA LEU A 144 -7.69 34.43 0.11
C LEU A 144 -7.21 35.28 -1.10
N ASN A 145 -8.23 35.87 -1.76
CA ASN A 145 -8.31 37.15 -2.47
C ASN A 145 -7.43 37.42 -3.71
N GLN A 146 -8.09 37.47 -4.87
CA GLN A 146 -8.59 38.73 -5.48
C GLN A 146 -9.66 38.41 -6.53
#